data_AF-A0A1V9XLR1-F1
#
_entry.id   AF-A0A1V9XLR1-F1
#
_cell.length_a   1.000
_cell.length_b   1.000
_cell.length_c   1.000
_cell.angle_alpha   90.00
_cell.angle_beta   90.00
_cell.angle_gamma   90.00
#
_symmetry.space_group_name_H-M   'P 1'
#
loop_
_entity.id
_entity.type
_entity.pdbx_description
1 polymer ?
#
loop_
_entity_poly.entity_id
_entity_poly.type
_entity_poly.pdbx_seq_one_letter_code
_entity_poly.pdbx_strand_id
1 'polypeptide(L)'
;MRLRALVPPRATCGEAVAAIRQDARRSLEARCGMHCEDLELIEDEQHDPSLRHELPKRVFLRRDRAPSSVPFCDYVYHGEDPADCLLAFHEILGLDVQVGDTDQDEEASPAGEAREAEEAAQVEEMIQESAKQLGKDPASIAIAIMFSVCVALLAVFAGYFLLRK
;
A
#
# COMPACT_ATOMS: atom_id res chain seq x y z
N MET A 1 0.06 16.39 -4.03
CA MET A 1 -0.71 15.93 -5.20
C MET A 1 0.03 16.22 -6.48
N ARG A 2 0.47 15.19 -7.21
CA ARG A 2 1.05 15.35 -8.53
C ARG A 2 -0.05 15.17 -9.58
N LEU A 3 0.00 15.99 -10.62
CA LEU A 3 -0.96 15.91 -11.73
C LEU A 3 -0.29 15.22 -12.91
N ARG A 4 -0.99 14.27 -13.54
CA ARG A 4 -0.53 13.53 -14.73
C ARG A 4 -1.49 13.76 -15.90
N ALA A 5 -1.66 15.03 -16.27
CA ALA A 5 -2.48 15.44 -17.40
C ALA A 5 -1.81 15.08 -18.74
N LEU A 6 -2.62 14.54 -19.67
CA LEU A 6 -2.20 14.23 -21.03
C LEU A 6 -2.75 15.25 -22.02
N VAL A 7 -1.89 15.64 -22.95
CA VAL A 7 -2.28 16.46 -24.09
C VAL A 7 -1.65 15.92 -25.38
N PRO A 8 -2.32 16.09 -26.54
CA PRO A 8 -1.72 15.74 -27.82
C PRO A 8 -0.50 16.63 -28.13
N PRO A 9 0.44 16.16 -28.97
CA PRO A 9 1.68 16.91 -29.28
C PRO A 9 1.47 18.31 -29.89
N ARG A 10 0.29 18.56 -30.45
CA ARG A 10 -0.08 19.85 -31.08
C ARG A 10 -1.05 20.68 -30.21
N ALA A 11 -1.19 20.34 -28.93
CA ALA A 11 -2.06 21.06 -28.04
C ALA A 11 -1.59 22.51 -27.83
N THR A 12 -2.56 23.40 -27.76
CA THR A 12 -2.37 24.79 -27.35
C THR A 12 -2.14 24.87 -25.84
N CYS A 13 -1.58 25.99 -25.37
CA CYS A 13 -1.45 26.25 -23.94
C CYS A 13 -2.79 26.19 -23.21
N GLY A 14 -3.88 26.63 -23.87
CA GLY A 14 -5.23 26.58 -23.31
C GLY A 14 -5.70 25.15 -23.04
N GLU A 15 -5.45 24.23 -23.97
CA GLU A 15 -5.77 22.81 -23.83
C GLU A 15 -4.93 22.14 -22.75
N ALA A 16 -3.64 22.49 -22.63
CA ALA A 16 -2.79 22.02 -21.54
C ALA A 16 -3.30 22.45 -20.17
N VAL A 17 -3.66 23.72 -20.02
CA VAL A 17 -4.24 24.25 -18.77
C VAL A 17 -5.57 23.55 -18.46
N ALA A 18 -6.42 23.33 -19.46
CA ALA A 18 -7.68 22.63 -19.30
C ALA A 18 -7.46 21.18 -18.85
N ALA A 19 -6.50 20.46 -19.44
CA ALA A 19 -6.18 19.09 -19.07
C ALA A 19 -5.66 18.98 -17.63
N ILE A 20 -4.81 19.91 -17.18
CA ILE A 20 -4.32 19.97 -15.80
C ILE A 20 -5.48 20.17 -14.82
N ARG A 21 -6.34 21.16 -15.08
CA ARG A 21 -7.53 21.41 -14.24
C ARG A 21 -8.47 20.21 -14.22
N GLN A 22 -8.59 19.52 -15.35
CA GLN A 22 -9.43 18.35 -15.47
C GLN A 22 -8.90 17.17 -14.65
N ASP A 23 -7.59 16.90 -14.67
CA ASP A 23 -6.97 15.85 -13.84
C ASP A 23 -7.18 16.17 -12.36
N ALA A 24 -6.92 17.41 -11.94
CA ALA A 24 -7.13 17.84 -10.56
C ALA A 24 -8.59 17.68 -10.11
N ARG A 25 -9.56 18.15 -10.92
CA ARG A 25 -10.98 18.07 -10.59
C ARG A 25 -11.44 16.62 -10.47
N ARG A 26 -11.13 15.79 -11.48
CA ARG A 26 -11.53 14.37 -11.48
C ARG A 26 -10.96 13.63 -10.27
N SER A 27 -9.70 13.90 -9.95
CA SER A 27 -9.07 13.21 -8.85
C SER A 27 -9.62 13.65 -7.49
N LEU A 28 -9.84 14.95 -7.28
CA LEU A 28 -10.50 15.43 -6.05
C LEU A 28 -11.93 14.89 -5.92
N GLU A 29 -12.71 14.90 -7.00
CA GLU A 29 -14.08 14.40 -7.01
C GLU A 29 -14.14 12.91 -6.67
N ALA A 30 -13.27 12.09 -7.27
CA ALA A 30 -13.20 10.66 -6.96
C ALA A 30 -12.80 10.42 -5.49
N ARG A 31 -11.76 11.10 -5.01
CA ARG A 31 -11.25 10.95 -3.63
C ARG A 31 -12.28 11.37 -2.58
N CYS A 32 -12.93 12.50 -2.79
CA CYS A 32 -13.99 12.95 -1.90
C CYS A 32 -15.20 12.02 -1.96
N GLY A 33 -15.55 11.50 -3.14
CA GLY A 33 -16.63 10.52 -3.31
C GLY A 33 -16.37 9.26 -2.49
N MET A 34 -15.24 8.60 -2.75
CA MET A 34 -14.82 7.41 -2.00
C MET A 34 -14.77 7.67 -0.49
N HIS A 35 -14.21 8.81 -0.09
CA HIS A 35 -14.13 9.14 1.33
C HIS A 35 -15.51 9.36 1.97
N CYS A 36 -16.45 10.02 1.28
CA CYS A 36 -17.81 10.17 1.78
C CYS A 36 -18.54 8.83 1.85
N GLU A 37 -18.37 7.95 0.85
CA GLU A 37 -18.95 6.60 0.84
C GLU A 37 -18.44 5.78 2.04
N ASP A 38 -17.15 5.89 2.36
CA ASP A 38 -16.54 5.25 3.53
C ASP A 38 -17.10 5.80 4.84
N LEU A 39 -17.28 7.13 4.96
CA LEU A 39 -17.89 7.76 6.14
C LEU A 39 -19.33 7.30 6.39
N GLU A 40 -20.09 6.93 5.35
CA GLU A 40 -21.45 6.39 5.50
C GLU A 40 -21.47 4.98 6.11
N LEU A 41 -20.34 4.25 6.05
CA LEU A 41 -20.20 2.90 6.61
C LEU A 41 -19.74 2.89 8.07
N ILE A 42 -19.25 4.01 8.59
CA ILE A 42 -18.81 4.14 9.98
C ILE A 42 -20.04 4.20 10.89
N GLU A 43 -20.16 3.27 11.83
CA GLU A 43 -21.23 3.28 12.83
C GLU A 43 -21.07 4.49 13.76
N ASP A 44 -22.18 5.12 14.19
CA ASP A 44 -22.19 6.36 14.99
C ASP A 44 -21.33 6.28 16.28
N GLU A 45 -21.10 5.07 16.81
CA GLU A 45 -20.29 4.82 18.00
C GLU A 45 -18.77 4.90 17.76
N GLN A 46 -18.32 4.87 16.50
CA GLN A 46 -16.92 4.97 16.09
C GLN A 46 -16.49 6.41 15.71
N HIS A 47 -17.39 7.39 15.81
CA HIS A 47 -17.09 8.77 15.46
C HIS A 47 -16.24 9.45 16.56
N ASP A 48 -14.94 9.21 16.55
CA ASP A 48 -13.99 9.99 17.34
C ASP A 48 -13.83 11.40 16.73
N PRO A 49 -14.27 12.48 17.40
CA PRO A 49 -14.15 13.84 16.88
C PRO A 49 -12.70 14.34 16.78
N SER A 50 -11.74 13.61 17.34
CA SER A 50 -10.31 13.88 17.21
C SER A 50 -9.66 13.16 16.02
N LEU A 51 -10.37 12.20 15.40
CA LEU A 51 -9.90 11.48 14.22
C LEU A 51 -9.82 12.43 13.03
N ARG A 52 -8.63 12.51 12.43
CA ARG A 52 -8.43 13.23 11.18
C ARG A 52 -8.48 12.24 10.05
N HIS A 53 -9.48 12.38 9.20
CA HIS A 53 -9.57 11.59 7.99
C HIS A 53 -8.67 12.18 6.90
N GLU A 54 -8.00 11.29 6.19
CA GLU A 54 -7.16 11.64 5.05
C GLU A 54 -7.76 11.04 3.78
N LEU A 55 -7.66 11.78 2.68
CA LEU A 55 -8.24 11.36 1.40
C LEU A 55 -7.38 10.26 0.76
N PRO A 56 -7.99 9.22 0.16
CA PRO A 56 -7.28 8.13 -0.51
C PRO A 56 -6.15 8.63 -1.43
N LYS A 57 -4.97 8.01 -1.34
CA LYS A 57 -3.79 8.41 -2.12
C LYS A 57 -3.84 7.81 -3.51
N ARG A 58 -3.29 8.51 -4.50
CA ARG A 58 -3.13 7.96 -5.86
C ARG A 58 -1.94 7.01 -5.93
N VAL A 59 -2.16 5.85 -6.53
CA VAL A 59 -1.12 4.90 -6.91
C VAL A 59 -1.11 4.80 -8.42
N PHE A 60 0.02 5.11 -9.04
CA PHE A 60 0.14 5.04 -10.50
C PHE A 60 0.85 3.76 -10.92
N LEU A 61 0.41 3.18 -12.03
CA LEU A 61 1.23 2.21 -12.73
C LEU A 61 2.42 2.93 -13.38
N ARG A 62 3.62 2.37 -13.21
CA ARG A 62 4.82 2.91 -13.85
C ARG A 62 4.71 2.83 -15.37
N ARG A 63 5.29 3.81 -16.03
CA ARG A 63 5.15 3.99 -17.49
C ARG A 63 5.78 2.86 -18.30
N ASP A 64 6.84 2.23 -17.80
CA ASP A 64 7.50 1.07 -18.40
C ASP A 64 6.67 -0.23 -18.33
N ARG A 65 5.59 -0.21 -17.54
CA ARG A 65 4.67 -1.33 -17.34
C ARG A 65 3.28 -1.09 -17.92
N ALA A 66 2.95 0.16 -18.21
CA ALA A 66 1.70 0.52 -18.85
C ALA A 66 1.66 0.06 -20.33
N PRO A 67 0.54 -0.49 -20.81
CA PRO A 67 0.39 -0.92 -22.21
C PRO A 67 0.33 0.24 -23.21
N SER A 68 0.28 1.49 -22.73
CA SER A 68 0.19 2.69 -23.56
C SER A 68 0.93 3.86 -22.92
N SER A 69 1.03 4.97 -23.66
CA SER A 69 1.58 6.23 -23.15
C SER A 69 0.66 6.92 -22.12
N VAL A 70 -0.54 6.36 -21.87
CA VAL A 70 -1.51 6.87 -20.92
C VAL A 70 -1.20 6.36 -19.52
N PRO A 71 -1.08 7.25 -18.51
CA PRO A 71 -0.87 6.82 -17.14
C PRO A 71 -2.17 6.23 -16.59
N PHE A 72 -2.06 5.09 -15.93
CA PHE A 72 -3.14 4.48 -15.16
C PHE A 72 -2.88 4.73 -13.68
N CYS A 73 -3.94 5.01 -12.93
CA CYS A 73 -3.86 5.09 -11.48
C CYS A 73 -5.10 4.48 -10.84
N ASP A 74 -4.89 4.03 -9.62
CA ASP A 74 -5.94 3.68 -8.68
C ASP A 74 -5.80 4.52 -7.40
N TYR A 75 -6.73 4.37 -6.47
CA TYR A 75 -6.70 5.03 -5.16
C TYR A 75 -6.60 4.00 -4.05
N VAL A 76 -5.77 4.30 -3.06
CA VAL A 76 -5.55 3.44 -1.88
C VAL A 76 -5.87 4.21 -0.61
N TYR A 77 -6.56 3.60 0.34
CA TYR A 77 -6.77 4.20 1.65
C TYR A 77 -5.49 4.19 2.49
N HIS A 78 -5.51 4.93 3.59
CA HIS A 78 -4.39 4.95 4.52
C HIS A 78 -4.32 3.63 5.29
N GLY A 79 -3.16 2.98 5.26
CA GLY A 79 -2.94 1.69 5.92
C GLY A 79 -3.31 0.46 5.08
N GLU A 80 -3.93 0.64 3.90
CA GLU A 80 -4.10 -0.43 2.92
C GLU A 80 -2.78 -0.70 2.19
N ASP A 81 -2.59 -1.96 1.77
CA ASP A 81 -1.43 -2.34 0.98
C ASP A 81 -1.64 -1.86 -0.47
N PRO A 82 -0.72 -1.07 -1.04
CA PRO A 82 -0.73 -0.73 -2.47
C PRO A 82 -0.81 -1.96 -3.40
N ALA A 83 -0.50 -3.16 -2.91
CA ALA A 83 -0.72 -4.43 -3.60
C ALA A 83 -2.20 -4.64 -3.99
N ASP A 84 -3.16 -4.09 -3.25
CA ASP A 84 -4.59 -4.20 -3.57
C ASP A 84 -4.92 -3.51 -4.91
N CYS A 85 -4.21 -2.42 -5.24
CA CYS A 85 -4.31 -1.78 -6.56
C CYS A 85 -3.84 -2.70 -7.70
N LEU A 86 -2.94 -3.66 -7.44
CA LEU A 86 -2.49 -4.62 -8.45
C LEU A 86 -3.60 -5.58 -8.86
N LEU A 87 -4.43 -5.99 -7.89
CA LEU A 87 -5.61 -6.80 -8.16
C LEU A 87 -6.56 -6.04 -9.08
N ALA A 88 -6.83 -4.77 -8.78
CA ALA A 88 -7.68 -3.92 -9.62
C ALA A 88 -7.12 -3.76 -11.05
N PHE A 89 -5.80 -3.56 -11.20
CA PHE A 89 -5.16 -3.52 -12.52
C PHE A 89 -5.28 -4.84 -13.27
N HIS A 90 -5.16 -5.98 -12.60
CA HIS A 90 -5.34 -7.28 -13.20
C HIS A 90 -6.80 -7.52 -13.61
N GLU A 91 -7.75 -7.25 -12.72
CA GLU A 91 -9.18 -7.52 -12.96
C GLU A 91 -9.78 -6.62 -14.05
N ILE A 92 -9.46 -5.33 -14.05
CA ILE A 92 -10.05 -4.35 -14.96
C ILE A 92 -9.29 -4.30 -16.29
N LEU A 93 -7.95 -4.33 -16.24
CA LEU A 93 -7.10 -4.11 -17.41
C LEU A 93 -6.41 -5.38 -17.92
N GLY A 94 -6.46 -6.49 -17.18
CA GLY A 94 -5.75 -7.72 -17.53
C GLY A 94 -4.23 -7.59 -17.42
N LEU A 95 -3.74 -6.65 -16.61
CA LEU A 95 -2.31 -6.38 -16.47
C LEU A 95 -1.72 -7.19 -15.31
N ASP A 96 -0.68 -7.96 -15.59
CA ASP A 96 0.11 -8.67 -14.57
C ASP A 96 1.25 -7.76 -14.10
N VAL A 97 1.06 -7.14 -12.93
CA VAL A 97 1.91 -6.07 -12.39
C VAL A 97 2.32 -6.39 -10.95
N GLN A 98 3.55 -6.04 -10.59
CA GLN A 98 4.10 -6.29 -9.25
C GLN A 98 4.10 -5.02 -8.39
N VAL A 99 4.26 -5.15 -7.08
CA VAL A 99 4.27 -4.00 -6.14
C VAL A 99 5.30 -2.93 -6.57
N GLY A 100 6.49 -3.35 -7.00
CA GLY A 100 7.55 -2.44 -7.49
C GLY A 100 7.29 -1.78 -8.85
N ASP A 101 6.21 -2.17 -9.52
CA ASP A 101 5.76 -1.60 -10.79
C ASP A 101 4.83 -0.39 -10.58
N THR A 102 4.57 0.01 -9.33
CA THR A 102 3.75 1.17 -9.01
C THR A 102 4.59 2.35 -8.48
N ASP A 103 4.17 3.56 -8.83
CA ASP A 103 4.65 4.80 -8.21
C ASP A 103 3.56 5.30 -7.26
N GLN A 104 3.86 5.35 -5.97
CA GLN A 104 3.02 6.06 -5.01
C GLN A 104 3.29 7.55 -5.15
N ASP A 105 2.22 8.32 -5.31
CA ASP A 105 2.35 9.76 -5.45
C ASP A 105 2.82 10.34 -4.10
N GLU A 106 3.88 11.17 -4.12
CA GLU A 106 4.46 11.84 -2.94
C GLU A 106 3.50 12.93 -2.40
N GLU A 107 2.29 12.53 -2.03
CA GLU A 107 1.43 13.35 -1.19
C GLU A 107 1.90 13.19 0.24
N ALA A 108 2.69 14.16 0.71
CA ALA A 108 3.08 14.26 2.11
C ALA A 108 1.82 14.28 2.97
N SER A 109 1.63 13.20 3.74
CA SER A 109 0.59 13.15 4.74
C SER A 109 1.13 13.83 6.00
N PRO A 110 0.45 14.86 6.53
CA PRO A 110 0.90 15.54 7.74
C PRO A 110 0.85 14.65 9.00
N ALA A 111 0.14 13.51 8.99
CA ALA A 111 0.01 12.63 10.16
C ALA A 111 0.40 11.15 9.90
N GLY A 112 0.26 10.64 8.67
CA GLY A 112 0.64 9.29 8.29
C GLY A 112 2.12 8.99 8.54
N GLU A 113 3.01 9.93 8.24
CA GLU A 113 4.45 9.77 8.54
C GLU A 113 4.73 9.72 10.05
N ALA A 114 3.97 10.48 10.85
CA ALA A 114 4.13 10.51 12.30
C ALA A 114 3.60 9.22 12.95
N ARG A 115 2.46 8.69 12.46
CA ARG A 115 1.84 7.48 12.97
C ARG A 115 2.56 6.21 12.51
N GLU A 116 3.03 6.14 11.26
CA GLU A 116 3.90 5.07 10.76
C GLU A 116 5.24 5.05 11.51
N ALA A 117 5.82 6.21 11.82
CA ALA A 117 7.01 6.30 12.66
C ALA A 117 6.74 5.86 14.11
N GLU A 118 5.56 6.14 14.66
CA GLU A 118 5.15 5.72 16.00
C GLU A 118 4.86 4.20 16.06
N GLU A 119 4.17 3.64 15.08
CA GLU A 119 3.94 2.18 14.95
C GLU A 119 5.25 1.44 14.70
N ALA A 120 6.14 1.96 13.83
CA ALA A 120 7.46 1.39 13.61
C ALA A 120 8.31 1.43 14.89
N ALA A 121 8.25 2.52 15.66
CA ALA A 121 8.94 2.62 16.94
C ALA A 121 8.40 1.63 17.98
N GLN A 122 7.08 1.43 18.05
CA GLN A 122 6.46 0.45 18.95
C GLN A 122 6.82 -0.99 18.56
N VAL A 123 6.87 -1.31 17.26
CA VAL A 123 7.29 -2.64 16.77
C VAL A 123 8.78 -2.88 17.07
N GLU A 124 9.64 -1.88 16.85
CA GLU A 124 11.07 -1.94 17.19
C GLU A 124 11.27 -2.19 18.69
N GLU A 125 10.52 -1.48 19.54
CA GLU A 125 10.56 -1.64 21.00
C GLU A 125 10.08 -3.03 21.43
N MET A 126 8.99 -3.54 20.83
CA MET A 126 8.45 -4.87 21.11
C MET A 126 9.39 -6.00 20.64
N ILE A 127 10.09 -5.83 19.51
CA ILE A 127 11.15 -6.75 19.04
C ILE A 127 12.34 -6.72 20.00
N GLN A 128 12.74 -5.54 20.46
CA GLN A 128 13.87 -5.39 21.37
C GLN A 128 13.57 -5.98 22.76
N GLU A 129 12.34 -5.85 23.26
CA GLU A 129 11.88 -6.51 24.47
C GLU A 129 11.83 -8.03 24.31
N SER A 130 11.29 -8.53 23.18
CA SER A 130 11.25 -9.96 22.87
C SER A 130 12.66 -10.57 22.78
N ALA A 131 13.61 -9.85 22.16
CA ALA A 131 15.02 -10.27 22.09
C ALA A 131 15.70 -10.26 23.48
N LYS A 132 15.39 -9.29 24.35
CA LYS A 132 15.89 -9.25 25.74
C LYS A 132 15.30 -10.38 26.59
N GLN A 133 14.04 -10.75 26.39
CA GLN A 133 13.43 -11.90 27.07
C GLN A 133 14.06 -13.22 26.60
N LEU A 134 14.33 -13.36 25.31
CA LEU A 134 14.99 -14.55 24.76
C LEU A 134 16.43 -14.71 25.26
N GLY A 135 17.14 -13.61 25.53
CA GLY A 135 18.50 -13.62 26.09
C GLY A 135 18.59 -13.87 27.59
N LYS A 136 17.46 -13.89 28.33
CA LYS A 136 17.44 -13.95 29.79
C LYS A 136 17.41 -15.39 30.34
N ASP A 137 16.78 -16.31 29.61
CA ASP A 137 16.56 -17.69 30.07
C ASP A 137 17.18 -18.73 29.12
N PRO A 138 18.13 -19.56 29.59
CA PRO A 138 18.79 -20.58 28.76
C PRO A 138 17.81 -21.67 28.27
N ALA A 139 16.68 -21.86 28.95
CA ALA A 139 15.60 -22.76 28.52
C ALA A 139 14.85 -22.24 27.30
N SER A 140 14.62 -20.93 27.20
CA SER A 140 13.92 -20.29 26.07
C SER A 140 14.76 -20.34 24.78
N ILE A 141 16.08 -20.22 24.91
CA ILE A 141 17.02 -20.41 23.79
C ILE A 141 17.00 -21.86 23.29
N ALA A 142 16.99 -22.84 24.21
CA ALA A 142 16.93 -24.26 23.85
C ALA A 142 15.61 -24.62 23.12
N ILE A 143 14.48 -24.07 23.58
CA ILE A 143 13.17 -24.27 22.95
C ILE A 143 13.12 -23.66 21.54
N ALA A 144 13.66 -22.45 21.36
CA ALA A 144 13.71 -21.79 20.05
C ALA A 144 14.57 -22.56 19.04
N ILE A 145 15.73 -23.07 19.46
CA ILE A 145 16.60 -23.90 18.60
C ILE A 145 15.89 -25.21 18.22
N MET A 146 15.26 -25.88 19.19
CA MET A 146 14.50 -27.11 18.93
C MET A 146 13.35 -26.90 17.95
N PHE A 147 12.63 -25.79 18.07
CA PHE A 147 11.53 -25.45 17.17
C PHE A 147 12.03 -25.18 15.74
N SER A 148 13.13 -24.43 15.59
CA SER A 148 13.77 -24.16 14.30
C SER A 148 14.22 -25.44 13.59
N VAL A 149 14.84 -26.38 14.32
CA VAL A 149 15.27 -27.68 13.78
C VAL A 149 14.07 -28.52 13.33
N CYS A 150 12.99 -28.56 14.10
CA CYS A 150 11.77 -29.29 13.72
C CYS A 150 11.14 -28.72 12.43
N VAL A 151 11.07 -27.39 12.30
CA VAL A 151 10.53 -26.73 11.09
C VAL A 151 11.38 -27.05 9.86
N ALA A 152 12.71 -27.03 10.00
CA ALA A 152 13.63 -27.39 8.91
C ALA A 152 13.46 -28.85 8.46
N LEU A 153 13.30 -29.78 9.41
CA LEU A 153 13.08 -31.20 9.10
C LEU A 153 11.74 -31.44 8.40
N LEU A 154 10.67 -30.74 8.82
CA LEU A 154 9.37 -30.81 8.17
C LEU A 154 9.40 -30.25 6.74
N ALA A 155 10.11 -29.15 6.50
CA ALA A 155 10.29 -28.58 5.16
C ALA A 155 11.05 -29.53 4.23
N VAL A 156 12.13 -30.17 4.72
CA VAL A 156 12.87 -31.18 3.96
C VAL A 156 12.01 -32.40 3.67
N PHE A 157 11.23 -32.86 4.64
CA PHE A 157 10.32 -34.00 4.47
C PHE A 157 9.21 -33.71 3.45
N ALA A 158 8.58 -32.55 3.56
CA ALA A 158 7.54 -32.10 2.62
C ALA A 158 8.13 -31.93 1.20
N GLY A 159 9.30 -31.30 1.08
CA GLY A 159 10.01 -31.19 -0.20
C GLY A 159 10.34 -32.55 -0.80
N TYR A 160 10.89 -33.48 -0.01
CA TYR A 160 11.17 -34.84 -0.46
C TYR A 160 9.91 -35.57 -0.95
N PHE A 161 8.77 -35.37 -0.29
CA PHE A 161 7.50 -35.98 -0.67
C PHE A 161 6.88 -35.37 -1.94
N LEU A 162 7.09 -34.07 -2.15
CA LEU A 162 6.61 -33.34 -3.34
C LEU A 162 7.48 -33.61 -4.58
N LEU A 163 8.80 -33.81 -4.42
CA LEU A 163 9.70 -34.16 -5.51
C LEU A 163 9.67 -35.65 -5.91
N ARG A 164 8.96 -36.50 -5.16
CA ARG A 164 8.85 -37.95 -5.41
C ARG A 164 7.50 -38.36 -6.04
N LYS A 165 6.70 -37.39 -6.48
CA LYS A 165 5.51 -37.60 -7.32
C LYS A 165 5.83 -37.40 -8.80
#